data_AF-A0A1Q2ZUZ7-F1
#
_entry.id   AF-A0A1Q2ZUZ7-F1
#
_cell.length_a   1.000
_cell.length_b   1.000
_cell.length_c   1.000
_cell.angle_alpha   90.00
_cell.angle_beta   90.00
_cell.angle_gamma   90.00
#
_symmetry.space_group_name_H-M   'P 1'
#
loop_
_entity.id
_entity.type
_entity.pdbx_description
1 polymer ?
#
loop_
_entity_poly.entity_id
_entity_poly.type
_entity_poly.pdbx_seq_one_letter_code
_entity_poly.pdbx_strand_id
1 'polypeptide(L)'
;MSTYDQIEIEDMTFDLETRMFSYPCPCGDRFQVYIDDMFDGENIAVCPSCSLMIEVIFEKEDLQEYYEEAGAQPPEPIAVAA
;
A
#
# COMPACT_ATOMS: atom_id res chain seq x y z
N MET A 1 -1.37 -18.83 -5.05
CA MET A 1 -0.94 -18.19 -3.79
C MET A 1 -2.21 -17.78 -3.08
N SER A 2 -2.41 -18.22 -1.84
CA SER A 2 -3.61 -17.90 -1.08
C SER A 2 -3.28 -16.74 -0.16
N THR A 3 -3.71 -15.53 -0.53
CA THR A 3 -3.73 -14.38 0.37
C THR A 3 -4.68 -14.69 1.53
N TYR A 4 -4.34 -14.21 2.74
CA TYR A 4 -5.09 -14.51 3.95
C TYR A 4 -6.50 -13.91 3.90
N ASP A 5 -6.58 -12.68 3.40
CA ASP A 5 -7.82 -11.93 3.23
C ASP A 5 -7.64 -10.88 2.11
N GLN A 6 -8.76 -10.29 1.67
CA GLN A 6 -8.79 -9.21 0.70
C GLN A 6 -9.40 -7.98 1.37
N ILE A 7 -8.64 -6.89 1.42
CA ILE A 7 -9.00 -5.70 2.18
C ILE A 7 -9.00 -4.51 1.24
N GLU A 8 -10.04 -3.69 1.30
CA GLU A 8 -10.12 -2.46 0.54
C GLU A 8 -9.17 -1.41 1.12
N ILE A 9 -8.54 -0.61 0.26
CA ILE A 9 -7.59 0.43 0.68
C ILE A 9 -8.22 1.44 1.64
N GLU A 10 -9.54 1.65 1.54
CA GLU A 10 -10.35 2.50 2.42
C GLU A 10 -10.39 2.00 3.88
N ASP A 11 -10.25 0.70 4.10
CA ASP A 11 -10.19 0.09 5.45
C ASP A 11 -8.78 0.11 6.05
N MET A 12 -7.76 0.47 5.25
CA MET A 12 -6.39 0.59 5.72
C MET A 12 -6.12 1.96 6.33
N THR A 13 -5.18 2.01 7.26
CA THR A 13 -4.69 3.27 7.83
C THR A 13 -3.49 3.76 7.03
N PHE A 14 -3.66 4.85 6.29
CA PHE A 14 -2.57 5.52 5.58
C PHE A 14 -1.75 6.41 6.53
N ASP A 15 -0.43 6.25 6.50
CA ASP A 15 0.50 7.09 7.25
C ASP A 15 1.22 8.06 6.31
N LEU A 16 0.95 9.36 6.47
CA LEU A 16 1.46 10.42 5.61
C LEU A 16 2.98 10.63 5.74
N GLU A 17 3.56 10.35 6.91
CA GLU A 17 4.98 10.54 7.17
C GLU A 17 5.83 9.47 6.46
N THR A 18 5.35 8.23 6.49
CA THR A 18 6.05 7.07 5.94
C THR A 18 5.53 6.63 4.57
N ARG A 19 4.40 7.17 4.12
CA ARG A 19 3.72 6.85 2.85
C ARG A 19 3.42 5.35 2.72
N MET A 20 2.91 4.78 3.81
CA MET A 20 2.59 3.36 3.88
C MET A 20 1.16 3.14 4.37
N PHE A 21 0.53 2.09 3.86
CA PHE A 21 -0.73 1.60 4.37
C PHE A 21 -0.49 0.54 5.44
N SER A 22 -1.18 0.67 6.57
CA SER A 22 -1.11 -0.28 7.67
C SER A 22 -2.48 -0.84 8.03
N TYR A 23 -2.53 -2.14 8.33
CA TYR A 23 -3.77 -2.82 8.73
C TYR A 23 -3.55 -3.75 9.93
N PRO A 24 -4.43 -3.77 10.94
CA PRO A 24 -4.25 -4.61 12.13
C PRO A 24 -4.23 -6.10 11.78
N CYS A 25 -3.14 -6.79 12.16
CA CYS A 25 -3.00 -8.23 11.94
C CYS A 25 -3.46 -9.00 13.20
N PRO A 26 -4.18 -10.13 13.06
CA PRO A 26 -4.63 -10.94 14.21
C PRO A 26 -3.48 -11.52 15.06
N CYS A 27 -2.24 -11.45 14.60
CA CYS A 27 -1.07 -11.86 15.40
C CYS A 27 -0.65 -10.84 16.47
N GLY A 28 -1.20 -9.62 16.45
CA GLY A 28 -0.86 -8.53 17.36
C GLY A 28 0.07 -7.46 16.76
N ASP A 29 0.53 -7.65 15.53
CA ASP A 29 1.30 -6.67 14.75
C ASP A 29 0.42 -6.04 13.64
N ARG A 30 1.00 -5.36 12.67
CA ARG A 30 0.29 -4.72 11.55
C ARG A 30 0.86 -5.18 10.21
N PHE A 31 -0.02 -5.42 9.25
CA PHE A 31 0.36 -5.50 7.85
C PHE A 31 0.82 -4.13 7.39
N GLN A 32 1.80 -4.12 6.49
CA GLN A 32 2.39 -2.91 5.96
C GLN A 32 2.73 -3.08 4.48
N VAL A 33 2.45 -2.04 3.70
CA VAL A 33 2.76 -1.93 2.27
C VAL A 33 3.01 -0.48 1.92
N TYR A 34 3.96 -0.21 1.04
CA TYR A 34 4.23 1.16 0.58
C TYR A 34 3.29 1.54 -0.56
N ILE A 35 2.85 2.80 -0.56
CA ILE A 35 2.07 3.33 -1.68
C ILE A 35 2.86 3.30 -2.99
N ASP A 36 4.18 3.47 -2.91
CA ASP A 36 5.10 3.40 -4.05
C ASP A 36 5.06 2.02 -4.72
N ASP A 37 5.09 0.93 -3.93
CA ASP A 37 4.98 -0.43 -4.45
C ASP A 37 3.58 -0.68 -5.04
N MET A 38 2.52 -0.18 -4.39
CA MET A 38 1.14 -0.28 -4.89
C MET A 38 0.96 0.45 -6.23
N PHE A 39 1.63 1.57 -6.41
CA PHE A 39 1.60 2.32 -7.66
C PHE A 39 2.27 1.57 -8.83
N ASP A 40 3.35 0.82 -8.53
CA ASP A 40 3.99 -0.10 -9.47
C ASP A 40 3.16 -1.38 -9.74
N GLY A 41 2.06 -1.58 -9.01
CA GLY A 41 1.11 -2.68 -9.18
C GLY A 41 1.24 -3.79 -8.13
N GLU A 42 1.99 -3.55 -7.04
CA GLU A 42 2.10 -4.50 -5.93
C GLU A 42 0.95 -4.33 -4.94
N ASN A 43 0.06 -5.32 -4.90
CA ASN A 43 -1.14 -5.28 -4.07
C ASN A 43 -1.06 -6.22 -2.86
N ILE A 44 0.15 -6.52 -2.39
CA ILE A 44 0.36 -7.48 -1.31
C ILE A 44 0.94 -6.77 -0.09
N ALA A 45 0.15 -6.70 0.98
CA ALA A 45 0.66 -6.22 2.27
C ALA A 45 1.15 -7.39 3.13
N VAL A 46 2.35 -7.22 3.69
CA VAL A 46 3.06 -8.28 4.42
C VAL A 46 3.14 -7.92 5.90
N CYS A 47 2.89 -8.89 6.78
CA CYS A 47 3.12 -8.73 8.20
C CYS A 47 4.50 -9.27 8.59
N PRO A 48 5.37 -8.45 9.22
CA PRO A 48 6.72 -8.87 9.60
C PRO A 48 6.74 -9.93 10.71
N SER A 49 5.70 -10.00 11.54
CA SER A 49 5.63 -10.92 12.69
C SER A 49 5.13 -12.32 12.35
N CYS A 50 4.15 -12.45 11.46
CA CYS A 50 3.49 -13.73 11.20
C CYS A 50 3.65 -14.23 9.75
N SER A 51 4.37 -13.49 8.89
CA SER A 51 4.55 -13.81 7.47
C SER A 51 3.25 -13.98 6.67
N LEU A 52 2.12 -13.58 7.23
CA LEU A 52 0.85 -13.52 6.50
C LEU A 52 0.94 -12.43 5.44
N MET A 53 0.19 -12.65 4.37
CA MET A 53 0.07 -11.73 3.23
C MET A 53 -1.41 -11.50 2.98
N ILE A 54 -1.83 -10.25 2.89
CA ILE A 54 -3.20 -9.85 2.51
C ILE A 54 -3.17 -9.19 1.14
N GLU A 55 -4.25 -9.33 0.40
CA GLU A 55 -4.43 -8.62 -0.87
C GLU A 55 -5.12 -7.28 -0.60
N VAL A 56 -4.54 -6.20 -1.11
CA VAL A 56 -5.13 -4.87 -1.00
C VAL A 56 -5.87 -4.57 -2.29
N ILE A 57 -7.16 -4.27 -2.20
CA ILE A 57 -7.98 -3.86 -3.34
C ILE A 57 -7.96 -2.34 -3.40
N PHE A 58 -7.45 -1.78 -4.49
CA PHE A 58 -7.33 -0.35 -4.72
C PHE A 58 -7.50 -0.01 -6.19
N GLU A 59 -7.96 1.20 -6.49
CA GLU A 59 -7.91 1.78 -7.81
C GLU A 59 -6.74 2.76 -7.94
N LYS A 60 -6.33 3.04 -9.18
CA LYS A 60 -5.23 4.01 -9.42
C LYS A 60 -5.61 5.42 -9.00
N GLU A 61 -6.89 5.73 -9.08
CA GLU A 61 -7.46 7.02 -8.68
C GLU A 61 -7.31 7.23 -7.17
N ASP A 62 -7.64 6.22 -6.36
CA ASP A 62 -7.48 6.28 -4.90
C ASP A 62 -6.03 6.56 -4.51
N LEU A 63 -5.08 5.82 -5.09
CA LEU A 63 -3.66 6.01 -4.82
C LEU A 63 -3.21 7.45 -5.10
N GLN A 64 -3.71 8.04 -6.18
CA GLN A 64 -3.34 9.40 -6.56
C GLN A 64 -3.80 10.42 -5.51
N GLU A 65 -5.00 10.28 -4.95
CA GLU A 65 -5.48 11.13 -3.87
C GLU A 65 -4.58 11.05 -2.63
N TYR A 66 -4.19 9.83 -2.22
CA TYR A 66 -3.29 9.64 -1.07
C TYR A 66 -1.87 10.22 -1.32
N TYR A 67 -1.37 10.20 -2.55
CA TYR A 67 -0.12 10.88 -2.93
C TYR A 67 -0.21 12.40 -2.77
N GLU A 68 -1.31 12.98 -3.25
CA GLU A 68 -1.57 14.42 -3.13
C GLU A 68 -1.70 14.84 -1.66
N GLU A 69 -2.37 14.03 -0.84
CA GLU A 69 -2.48 14.22 0.61
C GLU A 69 -1.13 14.12 1.32
N ALA A 70 -0.27 13.17 0.90
CA ALA A 70 1.09 13.05 1.40
C ALA A 70 2.00 14.22 0.98
N GLY A 71 1.53 15.12 0.11
CA GLY A 71 2.32 16.22 -0.43
C GLY A 71 3.54 15.74 -1.23
N ALA A 72 3.53 14.48 -1.66
CA ALA A 72 4.56 13.88 -2.49
C ALA A 72 4.05 13.86 -3.93
N GLN A 73 4.87 14.33 -4.88
CA GLN A 73 4.54 14.09 -6.28
C GLN A 73 4.63 12.57 -6.50
N PRO A 74 3.61 11.93 -7.12
CA PRO A 74 3.75 10.55 -7.55
C PRO A 74 5.03 10.44 -8.37
N PRO A 75 5.78 9.32 -8.29
CA PRO A 75 7.00 9.18 -9.07
C PRO A 75 6.60 9.33 -10.54
N GLU A 76 6.83 10.53 -11.10
CA GLU A 76 6.63 10.74 -12.52
C GLU A 76 7.46 9.65 -13.21
N PRO A 77 6.91 8.93 -14.21
CA PRO A 77 7.70 7.97 -14.94
C PRO A 77 8.91 8.74 -15.40
N ILE A 78 10.09 8.35 -14.92
CA ILE A 78 11.35 8.94 -15.36
C ILE A 78 11.34 8.70 -16.85
N ALA A 79 10.94 9.71 -17.61
CA ALA A 79 11.08 9.75 -19.03
C ALA A 79 12.58 9.78 -19.21
N VAL A 80 13.17 8.59 -19.32
CA VAL A 80 14.53 8.40 -19.79
C VAL A 80 14.50 8.92 -21.22
N ALA A 81 14.72 10.22 -21.34
CA ALA A 81 14.89 10.90 -22.59
C ALA A 81 16.17 10.34 -23.22
N ALA A 82 15.95 9.62 -24.33
CA ALA A 82 16.85 9.40 -25.48
C ALA A 82 18.32 9.03 -25.22
#